data_AF-A0A3D2I336-F1
#
_entry.id   AF-A0A3D2I336-F1
#
_cell.length_a   1.000
_cell.length_b   1.000
_cell.length_c   1.000
_cell.angle_alpha   90.00
_cell.angle_beta   90.00
_cell.angle_gamma   90.00
#
_symmetry.space_group_name_H-M   'P 1'
#
loop_
_entity.id
_entity.type
_entity.pdbx_description
1 polymer ?
#
loop_
_entity_poly.entity_id
_entity_poly.type
_entity_poly.pdbx_seq_one_letter_code
_entity_poly.pdbx_strand_id
1 'polypeptide(L)'
;MKKYGMRIAAVVCMVIMCISLFPQMGQAAKKKESCKTLCGYALKATGGAKKLKYSSAAALDFGALTHSVRSQVKTIQYVCDSKEAYSLCVMEAKNGKGAKKLYNALKKYQKANSKSDYLSDYSKTEQKVFKNAIYGKKGTFVWYIAMSPSKAVNKKGQAALKKKL
;
A
#
# COMPACT_ATOMS: atom_id res chain seq x y z
N MET A 1 -27.68 42.93 -43.57
CA MET A 1 -27.55 41.98 -42.44
C MET A 1 -26.12 41.92 -41.88
N LYS A 2 -25.53 43.02 -41.39
CA LYS A 2 -24.11 43.02 -40.89
C LYS A 2 -23.93 43.41 -39.42
N LYS A 3 -24.96 43.92 -38.73
CA LYS A 3 -24.83 44.41 -37.34
C LYS A 3 -25.13 43.36 -36.25
N TYR A 4 -25.79 42.25 -36.58
CA TYR A 4 -26.15 41.22 -35.61
C TYR A 4 -25.09 40.11 -35.44
N GLY A 5 -24.35 39.76 -36.50
CA GLY A 5 -23.30 38.73 -36.42
C GLY A 5 -22.09 39.11 -35.56
N MET A 6 -21.70 40.39 -35.57
CA MET A 6 -20.55 40.88 -34.80
C MET A 6 -20.82 40.92 -33.28
N ARG A 7 -22.07 41.14 -32.87
CA ARG A 7 -22.47 41.12 -31.45
C ARG A 7 -22.53 39.70 -30.89
N ILE A 8 -22.96 38.73 -31.70
CA ILE A 8 -22.99 37.32 -31.30
C ILE A 8 -21.58 36.75 -31.19
N ALA A 9 -20.68 37.07 -32.12
CA ALA A 9 -19.28 36.63 -32.07
C ALA A 9 -18.53 37.17 -30.83
N ALA A 10 -18.78 38.43 -30.44
CA ALA A 10 -18.16 39.02 -29.26
C ALA A 10 -18.62 38.35 -27.95
N VAL A 11 -19.92 38.05 -27.83
CA VAL A 11 -20.47 37.38 -26.63
C VAL A 11 -19.99 35.93 -26.55
N VAL A 12 -19.91 35.21 -27.67
CA VAL A 12 -19.38 33.84 -27.70
C VAL A 12 -17.89 33.80 -27.33
N CYS A 13 -17.07 34.74 -27.83
CA CYS A 13 -15.67 34.84 -27.42
C CYS A 13 -15.50 35.17 -25.92
N MET A 14 -16.35 36.02 -25.36
CA MET A 14 -16.28 36.41 -23.95
C MET A 14 -16.65 35.25 -23.02
N VAL A 15 -17.65 34.44 -23.39
CA VAL A 15 -18.04 33.23 -22.64
C VAL A 15 -16.96 32.14 -22.72
N ILE A 16 -16.29 31.97 -23.88
CA ILE A 16 -15.20 31.01 -24.05
C ILE A 16 -13.97 31.42 -23.21
N MET A 17 -13.63 32.71 -23.15
CA MET A 17 -12.54 33.20 -22.30
C MET A 17 -12.85 33.07 -20.79
N CYS A 18 -14.11 33.16 -20.38
CA CYS A 18 -14.49 32.94 -18.98
C CYS A 18 -14.36 31.46 -18.56
N ILE A 19 -14.52 30.50 -19.47
CA ILE A 19 -14.38 29.06 -19.18
C ILE A 19 -12.91 28.67 -19.02
N SER A 20 -11.98 29.31 -19.75
CA SER A 20 -10.53 29.09 -19.58
C SER A 20 -9.92 29.79 -18.36
N LEU A 21 -10.67 30.68 -17.71
CA LEU A 21 -10.29 31.38 -16.48
C LEU A 21 -10.77 30.69 -15.20
N PHE A 22 -11.46 29.55 -15.29
CA PHE A 22 -11.58 28.68 -14.13
C PHE A 22 -10.22 27.98 -13.94
N PRO A 23 -9.43 28.32 -12.91
CA PRO A 23 -8.37 27.43 -12.50
C PRO A 23 -9.04 26.09 -12.28
N GLN A 24 -8.63 25.12 -13.10
CA GLN A 24 -8.98 23.71 -13.02
C GLN A 24 -9.10 23.39 -11.54
N MET A 25 -10.35 23.31 -11.04
CA MET A 25 -10.67 23.23 -9.62
C MET A 25 -9.69 22.23 -9.05
N GLY A 26 -8.73 22.75 -8.26
CA GLY A 26 -7.56 21.98 -7.87
C GLY A 26 -8.09 20.65 -7.39
N GLN A 27 -7.72 19.57 -8.08
CA GLN A 27 -8.08 18.22 -7.65
C GLN A 27 -7.71 18.19 -6.19
N ALA A 28 -8.72 18.25 -5.30
CA ALA A 28 -8.48 18.30 -3.87
C ALA A 28 -7.62 17.07 -3.61
N ALA A 29 -6.33 17.29 -3.36
CA ALA A 29 -5.34 16.23 -3.40
C ALA A 29 -5.84 15.21 -2.39
N LYS A 30 -6.32 14.05 -2.88
CA LYS A 30 -6.91 13.02 -2.02
C LYS A 30 -5.93 12.82 -0.88
N LYS A 31 -6.38 13.14 0.34
CA LYS A 31 -5.55 13.10 1.54
C LYS A 31 -4.86 11.74 1.54
N LYS A 32 -3.54 11.74 1.40
CA LYS A 32 -2.78 10.50 1.22
C LYS A 32 -2.96 9.64 2.47
N GLU A 33 -3.59 8.48 2.30
CA GLU A 33 -3.90 7.58 3.41
C GLU A 33 -2.60 7.15 4.11
N SER A 34 -2.59 7.23 5.46
CA SER A 34 -1.42 6.86 6.25
C SER A 34 -1.19 5.34 6.21
N CYS A 35 0.06 4.89 6.42
CA CYS A 35 0.36 3.45 6.55
C CYS A 35 -0.49 2.77 7.64
N LYS A 36 -0.78 3.47 8.75
CA LYS A 36 -1.63 2.98 9.84
C LYS A 36 -3.08 2.76 9.38
N THR A 37 -3.66 3.74 8.67
CA THR A 37 -5.03 3.61 8.15
C THR A 37 -5.12 2.51 7.09
N LEU A 38 -4.15 2.45 6.18
CA LEU A 38 -4.05 1.40 5.16
C LEU A 38 -3.93 0.01 5.78
N CYS A 39 -3.07 -0.14 6.79
CA CYS A 39 -2.96 -1.37 7.57
C CYS A 39 -4.32 -1.75 8.19
N GLY A 40 -5.03 -0.79 8.80
CA GLY A 40 -6.38 -1.01 9.34
C GLY A 40 -7.39 -1.53 8.32
N TYR A 41 -7.41 -0.99 7.09
CA TYR A 41 -8.27 -1.50 6.03
C TYR A 41 -7.93 -2.94 5.64
N ALA A 42 -6.63 -3.25 5.50
CA ALA A 42 -6.18 -4.58 5.16
C ALA A 42 -6.52 -5.59 6.27
N LEU A 43 -6.30 -5.23 7.54
CA LEU A 43 -6.65 -6.04 8.70
C LEU A 43 -8.14 -6.37 8.75
N LYS A 44 -9.00 -5.37 8.56
CA LYS A 44 -10.46 -5.56 8.54
C LYS A 44 -10.86 -6.55 7.43
N ALA A 45 -10.23 -6.44 6.26
CA ALA A 45 -10.50 -7.32 5.12
C ALA A 45 -9.95 -8.75 5.26
N THR A 46 -8.95 -8.98 6.12
CA THR A 46 -8.34 -10.30 6.35
C THR A 46 -8.88 -11.04 7.58
N GLY A 47 -9.91 -10.51 8.25
CA GLY A 47 -10.52 -11.15 9.43
C GLY A 47 -10.07 -10.58 10.79
N GLY A 48 -9.40 -9.42 10.79
CA GLY A 48 -9.09 -8.65 11.99
C GLY A 48 -7.75 -8.99 12.66
N ALA A 49 -7.54 -8.40 13.84
CA ALA A 49 -6.26 -8.39 14.54
C ALA A 49 -6.20 -9.35 15.76
N LYS A 50 -7.19 -10.23 15.96
CA LYS A 50 -7.26 -11.09 17.17
C LYS A 50 -5.97 -11.91 17.45
N LYS A 51 -5.21 -12.23 16.39
CA LYS A 51 -3.94 -12.96 16.49
C LYS A 51 -2.72 -12.06 16.68
N LEU A 52 -2.84 -10.77 16.37
CA LEU A 52 -1.74 -9.81 16.38
C LEU A 52 -1.65 -9.17 17.75
N LYS A 53 -0.43 -9.07 18.27
CA LYS A 53 -0.15 -8.55 19.62
C LYS A 53 0.73 -7.32 19.61
N TYR A 54 1.55 -7.17 18.56
CA TYR A 54 2.54 -6.11 18.47
C TYR A 54 2.23 -5.20 17.28
N SER A 55 2.56 -3.93 17.45
CA SER A 55 2.41 -2.88 16.45
C SER A 55 3.64 -1.98 16.51
N SER A 56 4.25 -1.71 15.36
CA SER A 56 5.40 -0.82 15.26
C SER A 56 5.29 0.12 14.06
N ALA A 57 5.86 1.32 14.23
CA ALA A 57 6.08 2.30 13.18
C ALA A 57 7.57 2.45 12.82
N ALA A 58 8.43 1.56 13.32
CA ALA A 58 9.86 1.58 13.06
C ALA A 58 10.25 0.55 11.98
N ALA A 59 11.03 0.98 10.98
CA ALA A 59 11.45 0.10 9.89
C ALA A 59 12.43 -1.00 10.35
N LEU A 60 13.07 -0.84 11.51
CA LEU A 60 13.99 -1.82 12.08
C LEU A 60 13.28 -3.07 12.62
N ASP A 61 12.02 -2.92 13.05
CA ASP A 61 11.25 -4.01 13.67
C ASP A 61 10.70 -4.99 12.63
N PHE A 62 10.79 -4.64 11.35
CA PHE A 62 10.37 -5.53 10.27
C PHE A 62 11.57 -6.27 9.68
N GLY A 63 11.72 -7.54 10.07
CA GLY A 63 12.87 -8.39 9.72
C GLY A 63 13.11 -8.61 8.23
N ALA A 64 12.15 -8.25 7.36
CA ALA A 64 12.30 -8.36 5.91
C ALA A 64 13.30 -7.35 5.30
N LEU A 65 13.71 -6.32 6.05
CA LEU A 65 14.48 -5.19 5.52
C LEU A 65 15.92 -5.17 6.03
N THR A 66 16.88 -5.21 5.10
CA THR A 66 18.29 -4.91 5.40
C THR A 66 18.48 -3.43 5.71
N HIS A 67 19.59 -3.08 6.36
CA HIS A 67 19.93 -1.69 6.68
C HIS A 67 19.82 -0.76 5.46
N SER A 68 20.41 -1.16 4.32
CA SER A 68 20.38 -0.38 3.08
C SER A 68 18.97 -0.20 2.51
N VAL A 69 18.09 -1.20 2.65
CA VAL A 69 16.71 -1.12 2.16
C VAL A 69 15.84 -0.27 3.09
N ARG A 70 16.04 -0.32 4.41
CA ARG A 70 15.31 0.50 5.40
C ARG A 70 15.42 1.99 5.11
N SER A 71 16.56 2.46 4.61
CA SER A 71 16.78 3.87 4.21
C SER A 71 15.77 4.40 3.18
N GLN A 72 15.07 3.51 2.47
CA GLN A 72 14.07 3.85 1.45
C GLN A 72 12.66 4.02 2.02
N VAL A 73 12.42 3.60 3.25
CA VAL A 73 11.15 3.76 3.96
C VAL A 73 11.01 5.21 4.39
N LYS A 74 9.85 5.80 4.09
CA LYS A 74 9.43 7.11 4.60
C LYS A 74 8.59 6.95 5.86
N THR A 75 7.58 6.07 5.79
CA THR A 75 6.77 5.66 6.93
C THR A 75 6.41 4.19 6.81
N ILE A 76 6.14 3.55 7.93
CA ILE A 76 5.77 2.14 8.01
C ILE A 76 4.71 1.95 9.09
N GLN A 77 3.83 1.00 8.88
CA GLN A 77 3.05 0.36 9.93
C GLN A 77 3.26 -1.14 9.79
N TYR A 78 3.76 -1.75 10.85
CA TYR A 78 3.95 -3.18 10.97
C TYR A 78 3.11 -3.69 12.14
N VAL A 79 2.43 -4.82 11.95
CA VAL A 79 1.70 -5.51 13.00
C VAL A 79 1.96 -7.01 12.88
N CYS A 80 2.18 -7.68 14.00
CA CYS A 80 2.51 -9.09 14.04
C CYS A 80 2.01 -9.79 15.31
N ASP A 81 1.93 -11.12 15.27
CA ASP A 81 1.82 -11.97 16.46
C ASP A 81 3.19 -12.20 17.10
N SER A 82 3.23 -12.89 18.26
CA SER A 82 4.49 -13.13 19.01
C SER A 82 5.55 -13.91 18.24
N LYS A 83 5.15 -14.72 17.27
CA LYS A 83 6.07 -15.53 16.45
C LYS A 83 6.34 -14.93 15.08
N GLU A 84 5.75 -13.77 14.78
CA GLU A 84 5.75 -13.13 13.46
C GLU A 84 5.23 -14.01 12.30
N ALA A 85 4.56 -15.12 12.61
CA ALA A 85 3.91 -15.99 11.63
C ALA A 85 2.76 -15.26 10.95
N TYR A 86 1.96 -14.54 11.74
CA TYR A 86 0.89 -13.70 11.25
C TYR A 86 1.36 -12.26 11.27
N SER A 87 1.48 -11.67 10.09
CA SER A 87 2.01 -10.32 9.99
C SER A 87 1.41 -9.53 8.84
N LEU A 88 1.31 -8.21 9.05
CA LEU A 88 0.88 -7.26 8.04
C LEU A 88 1.77 -6.03 8.13
N CYS A 89 2.39 -5.68 7.01
CA CYS A 89 3.24 -4.51 6.89
C CYS A 89 2.76 -3.64 5.73
N VAL A 90 2.61 -2.34 5.96
CA VAL A 90 2.40 -1.33 4.93
C VAL A 90 3.48 -0.27 5.06
N MET A 91 4.16 0.03 3.98
CA MET A 91 5.24 1.02 3.90
C MET A 91 4.93 2.05 2.83
N GLU A 92 5.23 3.31 3.11
CA GLU A 92 5.40 4.35 2.11
C GLU A 92 6.91 4.50 1.84
N ALA A 93 7.31 4.43 0.58
CA ALA A 93 8.67 4.70 0.16
C ALA A 93 8.91 6.19 -0.07
N LYS A 94 10.17 6.63 0.06
CA LYS A 94 10.58 8.01 -0.26
C LYS A 94 10.26 8.41 -1.71
N ASN A 95 10.33 7.46 -2.65
CA ASN A 95 10.02 7.67 -4.07
C ASN A 95 9.76 6.33 -4.78
N GLY A 96 9.42 6.38 -6.08
CA GLY A 96 9.11 5.19 -6.88
C GLY A 96 10.27 4.19 -7.00
N LYS A 97 11.52 4.66 -7.05
CA LYS A 97 12.73 3.80 -7.05
C LYS A 97 12.87 3.07 -5.71
N GLY A 98 12.63 3.77 -4.59
CA GLY A 98 12.56 3.20 -3.25
C GLY A 98 11.48 2.12 -3.14
N ALA A 99 10.28 2.38 -3.68
CA ALA A 99 9.19 1.39 -3.69
C ALA A 99 9.56 0.12 -4.47
N LYS A 100 10.28 0.25 -5.59
CA LYS A 100 10.80 -0.91 -6.34
C LYS A 100 11.83 -1.71 -5.53
N LYS A 101 12.73 -1.04 -4.80
CA LYS A 101 13.70 -1.69 -3.91
C LYS A 101 13.02 -2.45 -2.78
N LEU A 102 12.06 -1.81 -2.09
CA LEU A 102 11.28 -2.43 -1.01
C LEU A 102 10.50 -3.65 -1.52
N TYR A 103 9.80 -3.52 -2.65
CA TYR A 103 9.07 -4.63 -3.27
C TYR A 103 9.97 -5.84 -3.57
N ASN A 104 11.17 -5.60 -4.11
CA ASN A 104 12.13 -6.66 -4.37
C ASN A 104 12.65 -7.32 -3.08
N ALA A 105 12.82 -6.55 -2.00
CA ALA A 105 13.18 -7.11 -0.70
C ALA A 105 12.08 -8.04 -0.17
N LEU A 106 10.80 -7.62 -0.25
CA LEU A 106 9.67 -8.48 0.15
C LEU A 106 9.57 -9.75 -0.69
N LYS A 107 9.82 -9.65 -2.00
CA LYS A 107 9.86 -10.81 -2.88
C LYS A 107 10.93 -11.81 -2.44
N LYS A 108 12.12 -11.34 -2.07
CA LYS A 108 13.21 -12.20 -1.59
C LYS A 108 12.87 -12.81 -0.22
N TYR A 109 12.36 -12.00 0.70
CA TYR A 109 11.95 -12.42 2.04
C TYR A 109 10.88 -13.53 1.98
N GLN A 110 9.82 -13.34 1.19
CA GLN A 110 8.78 -14.35 1.01
C GLN A 110 9.33 -15.65 0.42
N LYS A 111 10.25 -15.57 -0.56
CA LYS A 111 10.89 -16.75 -1.17
C LYS A 111 11.72 -17.52 -0.15
N ALA A 112 12.52 -16.83 0.67
CA ALA A 112 13.35 -17.44 1.71
C ALA A 112 12.46 -18.14 2.76
N ASN A 113 11.46 -17.43 3.29
CA ASN A 113 10.59 -17.96 4.34
C ASN A 113 9.58 -19.00 3.86
N SER A 114 9.46 -19.26 2.55
CA SER A 114 8.60 -20.33 2.03
C SER A 114 9.31 -21.68 1.92
N LYS A 115 10.64 -21.71 2.06
CA LYS A 115 11.48 -22.89 1.79
C LYS A 115 12.57 -23.12 2.85
N SER A 116 12.62 -22.30 3.90
CA SER A 116 13.69 -22.37 4.89
C SER A 116 13.42 -23.45 5.92
N ASP A 117 14.50 -24.12 6.36
CA ASP A 117 14.48 -25.01 7.53
C ASP A 117 14.06 -24.28 8.80
N TYR A 118 14.18 -22.95 8.85
CA TYR A 118 13.61 -22.06 9.88
C TYR A 118 12.12 -22.31 10.16
N LEU A 119 11.40 -22.86 9.17
CA LEU A 119 10.01 -23.23 9.33
C LEU A 119 9.77 -24.50 10.17
N SER A 120 10.81 -25.25 10.57
CA SER A 120 10.68 -26.47 11.37
C SER A 120 9.95 -26.22 12.69
N ASP A 121 10.23 -25.08 13.31
CA ASP A 121 9.71 -24.69 14.63
C ASP A 121 8.29 -24.11 14.54
N TYR A 122 7.81 -23.91 13.32
CA TYR A 122 6.46 -23.45 13.01
C TYR A 122 5.54 -24.62 12.69
N SER A 123 4.30 -24.52 13.19
CA SER A 123 3.24 -25.48 12.86
C SER A 123 2.97 -25.51 11.35
N LYS A 124 2.44 -26.63 10.84
CA LYS A 124 2.04 -26.77 9.43
C LYS A 124 1.10 -25.63 8.96
N THR A 125 0.30 -25.08 9.86
CA THR A 125 -0.59 -23.94 9.58
C THR A 125 0.20 -22.65 9.40
N GLU A 126 1.14 -22.34 10.29
CA GLU A 126 2.00 -21.15 10.18
C GLU A 126 2.91 -21.24 8.94
N GLN A 127 3.45 -22.42 8.64
CA GLN A 127 4.18 -22.65 7.39
C GLN A 127 3.34 -22.33 6.15
N LYS A 128 2.05 -22.71 6.16
CA LYS A 128 1.11 -22.34 5.08
C LYS A 128 0.88 -20.83 5.02
N VAL A 129 0.85 -20.13 6.17
CA VAL A 129 0.74 -18.66 6.21
C VAL A 129 1.91 -18.01 5.48
N PHE A 130 3.16 -18.40 5.77
CA PHE A 130 4.33 -17.87 5.08
C PHE A 130 4.33 -18.16 3.57
N LYS A 131 3.99 -19.41 3.19
CA LYS A 131 3.88 -19.81 1.77
C LYS A 131 2.83 -19.01 1.02
N ASN A 132 1.72 -18.68 1.68
CA ASN A 132 0.61 -17.95 1.09
C ASN A 132 0.63 -16.44 1.34
N ALA A 133 1.68 -15.94 2.00
CA ALA A 133 1.91 -14.52 2.14
C ALA A 133 1.99 -13.85 0.77
N ILE A 134 1.49 -12.62 0.69
CA ILE A 134 1.55 -11.83 -0.53
C ILE A 134 2.25 -10.51 -0.26
N TYR A 135 2.85 -9.99 -1.32
CA TYR A 135 3.44 -8.66 -1.32
C TYR A 135 2.98 -7.92 -2.58
N GLY A 136 2.99 -6.60 -2.52
CA GLY A 136 2.55 -5.77 -3.64
C GLY A 136 3.00 -4.33 -3.49
N LYS A 137 2.78 -3.55 -4.55
CA LYS A 137 3.05 -2.12 -4.56
C LYS A 137 2.04 -1.36 -5.42
N LYS A 138 1.75 -0.10 -5.06
CA LYS A 138 0.99 0.87 -5.87
C LYS A 138 1.53 2.27 -5.57
N GLY A 139 1.98 2.97 -6.61
CA GLY A 139 2.70 4.24 -6.44
C GLY A 139 3.94 4.06 -5.55
N THR A 140 4.02 4.87 -4.50
CA THR A 140 5.09 4.82 -3.48
C THR A 140 4.81 3.83 -2.36
N PHE A 141 3.63 3.22 -2.31
CA PHE A 141 3.28 2.27 -1.26
C PHE A 141 3.63 0.84 -1.61
N VAL A 142 4.08 0.10 -0.61
CA VAL A 142 4.48 -1.31 -0.67
C VAL A 142 3.89 -2.03 0.54
N TRP A 143 3.46 -3.27 0.39
CA TRP A 143 2.87 -4.05 1.48
C TRP A 143 3.31 -5.50 1.48
N TYR A 144 3.23 -6.11 2.65
CA TYR A 144 3.35 -7.55 2.92
C TYR A 144 2.15 -7.99 3.76
N ILE A 145 1.50 -9.09 3.40
CA ILE A 145 0.31 -9.60 4.07
C ILE A 145 0.43 -11.12 4.23
N ALA A 146 0.56 -11.56 5.47
CA ALA A 146 0.62 -12.96 5.90
C ALA A 146 -0.41 -13.16 7.02
N MET A 147 -1.70 -13.07 6.69
CA MET A 147 -2.78 -13.07 7.70
C MET A 147 -3.54 -14.41 7.76
N SER A 148 -3.30 -15.31 6.81
CA SER A 148 -4.03 -16.56 6.70
C SER A 148 -3.24 -17.61 5.93
N PRO A 149 -3.42 -18.91 6.26
CA PRO A 149 -2.98 -20.01 5.40
C PRO A 149 -3.73 -20.03 4.06
N SER A 150 -4.82 -19.27 3.89
CA SER A 150 -5.51 -19.12 2.62
C SER A 150 -5.05 -17.87 1.88
N LYS A 151 -4.44 -18.05 0.71
CA LYS A 151 -4.02 -16.95 -0.17
C LYS A 151 -5.17 -16.03 -0.58
N ALA A 152 -6.40 -16.56 -0.65
CA ALA A 152 -7.59 -15.77 -0.98
C ALA A 152 -7.89 -14.71 0.08
N VAL A 153 -7.72 -15.04 1.37
CA VAL A 153 -7.87 -14.07 2.47
C VAL A 153 -6.83 -12.97 2.36
N ASN A 154 -5.57 -13.31 2.10
CA ASN A 154 -4.52 -12.31 1.91
C ASN A 154 -4.83 -11.40 0.70
N LYS A 155 -5.34 -11.96 -0.40
CA LYS A 155 -5.79 -11.18 -1.58
C LYS A 155 -6.91 -10.19 -1.24
N LYS A 156 -7.84 -10.51 -0.32
CA LYS A 156 -8.86 -9.55 0.16
C LYS A 156 -8.22 -8.32 0.82
N GLY A 157 -7.22 -8.53 1.68
CA GLY A 157 -6.43 -7.45 2.28
C GLY A 157 -5.76 -6.57 1.23
N GLN A 158 -5.11 -7.17 0.23
CA GLN A 158 -4.49 -6.42 -0.86
C GLN A 158 -5.52 -5.65 -1.71
N ALA A 159 -6.70 -6.22 -1.96
CA ALA A 159 -7.75 -5.53 -2.70
C ALA A 159 -8.24 -4.29 -1.93
N ALA A 160 -8.38 -4.38 -0.62
CA ALA A 160 -8.74 -3.26 0.24
C ALA A 160 -7.69 -2.13 0.17
N LEU A 161 -6.39 -2.47 0.21
CA LEU A 161 -5.31 -1.49 0.02
C LEU A 161 -5.39 -0.81 -1.36
N LYS A 162 -5.51 -1.61 -2.43
CA LYS A 162 -5.54 -1.11 -3.80
C LYS A 162 -6.73 -0.19 -4.11
N LYS A 163 -7.84 -0.33 -3.38
CA LYS A 163 -9.03 0.52 -3.50
C LYS A 163 -8.84 1.91 -2.86
N LYS A 164 -7.94 2.01 -1.88
CA LYS A 164 -7.67 3.22 -1.10
C LYS A 164 -6.50 4.03 -1.64
N LEU A 165 -5.54 3.33 -2.24
CA LEU A 165 -4.43 3.87 -3.03
C LEU A 165 -4.84 4.13 -4.47
#